data_AF-A0A1B6MHE7-F1
#
_entry.id   AF-A0A1B6MHE7-F1
#
_cell.length_a   1.000
_cell.length_b   1.000
_cell.length_c   1.000
_cell.angle_alpha   90.00
_cell.angle_beta   90.00
_cell.angle_gamma   90.00
#
_symmetry.space_group_name_H-M   'P 1'
#
loop_
_entity.id
_entity.type
_entity.pdbx_description
1 polymer ?
#
loop_
_entity_poly.entity_id
_entity_poly.type
_entity_poly.pdbx_seq_one_letter_code
_entity_poly.pdbx_strand_id
1 'polypeptide(L)'
;MLSSILLTLLVVSNSFQQDPSLDTNSWLEKYDKYRKIIEENTEITNEDNLTPEIRLHLITPKSRLWNAKTQDSPFKDSPFFAFYWAGGQGLTRYVLDHPEIVRGQRVLDLGSGCGATAIAAARC
;
A
#
# COMPACT_ATOMS: atom_id res chain seq x y z
N MET A 1 -21.50 -15.99 8.59
CA MET A 1 -20.40 -16.28 7.63
C MET A 1 -20.29 -15.14 6.61
N LEU A 2 -20.13 -13.89 7.07
CA LEU A 2 -19.89 -12.68 6.26
C LEU A 2 -19.40 -11.58 7.20
N SER A 3 -18.10 -11.48 7.45
CA SER A 3 -17.51 -10.38 8.25
C SER A 3 -16.00 -10.27 8.05
N SER A 4 -15.55 -9.94 6.82
CA SER A 4 -14.13 -9.58 6.58
C SER A 4 -13.90 -8.69 5.34
N ILE A 5 -14.86 -7.84 4.94
CA ILE A 5 -14.67 -6.88 3.84
C ILE A 5 -14.88 -5.45 4.37
N LEU A 6 -13.87 -4.94 5.07
CA LEU A 6 -13.68 -3.54 5.47
C LEU A 6 -12.22 -3.51 5.95
N LEU A 7 -11.26 -2.75 5.45
CA LEU A 7 -11.30 -1.44 4.80
C LEU A 7 -9.88 -1.19 4.25
N THR A 8 -9.69 -1.08 2.92
CA THR A 8 -8.50 -0.42 2.34
C THR A 8 -8.95 0.28 1.07
N LEU A 9 -9.70 1.35 1.29
CA LEU A 9 -10.07 2.34 0.28
C LEU A 9 -9.36 3.61 0.69
N LEU A 10 -8.19 3.87 0.13
CA LEU A 10 -7.70 5.23 -0.02
C LEU A 10 -7.82 5.55 -1.50
N VAL A 11 -8.91 6.25 -1.81
CA VAL A 11 -9.14 6.93 -3.08
C VAL A 11 -8.00 7.91 -3.25
N VAL A 12 -7.26 7.80 -4.34
CA VAL A 12 -6.40 8.89 -4.75
C VAL A 12 -6.73 9.27 -6.18
N SER A 13 -7.38 10.41 -6.31
CA SER A 13 -7.41 11.21 -7.52
C SER A 13 -7.19 12.66 -7.09
N ASN A 14 -6.44 13.44 -7.88
CA ASN A 14 -6.16 14.87 -7.69
C ASN A 14 -7.42 15.79 -7.70
N SER A 15 -8.62 15.21 -7.62
CA SER A 15 -9.92 15.87 -7.58
C SER A 15 -10.79 15.41 -6.41
N PHE A 16 -10.30 14.51 -5.54
CA PHE A 16 -10.93 14.27 -4.24
C PHE A 16 -10.36 15.27 -3.24
N GLN A 17 -11.08 16.38 -2.99
CA GLN A 17 -10.82 17.17 -1.79
C GLN A 17 -10.84 16.19 -0.61
N GLN A 18 -9.75 16.15 0.14
CA GLN A 18 -9.68 15.42 1.40
C GLN A 18 -10.93 15.78 2.19
N ASP A 19 -11.79 14.80 2.49
CA ASP A 19 -13.04 15.06 3.19
C ASP A 19 -12.68 15.83 4.48
N PRO A 20 -13.11 17.10 4.64
CA PRO A 20 -12.73 17.92 5.79
C PRO A 20 -13.20 17.34 7.12
N SER A 21 -14.14 16.37 7.08
CA SER A 21 -14.62 15.64 8.25
C SER A 21 -13.69 14.49 8.68
N LEU A 22 -12.74 14.08 7.83
CA LEU A 22 -11.73 13.09 8.18
C LEU A 22 -10.60 13.76 8.97
N ASP A 23 -10.71 13.69 10.30
CA ASP A 23 -9.63 14.08 11.20
C ASP A 23 -8.46 13.09 11.10
N THR A 24 -7.58 13.35 10.14
CA THR A 24 -6.42 12.51 9.85
C THR A 24 -5.53 12.35 11.08
N ASN A 25 -5.43 13.35 11.96
CA ASN A 25 -4.61 13.27 13.16
C ASN A 25 -5.19 12.28 14.18
N SER A 26 -6.50 12.34 14.43
CA SER A 26 -7.19 11.36 15.27
C SER A 26 -7.06 9.93 14.72
N TRP A 27 -7.15 9.77 13.39
CA TRP A 27 -6.86 8.47 12.76
C TRP A 27 -5.42 8.02 13.01
N LEU A 28 -4.43 8.90 12.80
CA LEU A 28 -3.03 8.56 13.02
C LEU A 28 -2.74 8.20 14.48
N GLU A 29 -3.30 8.93 15.44
CA GLU A 29 -3.19 8.60 16.87
C GLU A 29 -3.82 7.24 17.18
N LYS A 30 -5.04 7.01 16.68
CA LYS A 30 -5.77 5.76 16.87
C LYS A 30 -5.03 4.54 16.34
N TYR A 31 -4.30 4.70 15.23
CA TYR A 31 -3.59 3.61 14.55
C TYR A 31 -2.05 3.68 14.70
N ASP A 32 -1.52 4.54 15.57
CA ASP A 32 -0.07 4.77 15.73
C ASP A 32 0.70 3.49 16.06
N LYS A 33 0.08 2.58 16.83
CA LYS A 33 0.68 1.27 17.12
C LYS A 33 0.95 0.44 15.86
N TYR A 34 0.10 0.53 14.84
CA TYR A 34 0.27 -0.23 13.60
C TYR A 34 1.34 0.41 12.73
N ARG A 35 1.40 1.75 12.70
CA ARG A 35 2.49 2.47 12.04
C ARG A 35 3.84 2.01 12.59
N LYS A 36 4.02 2.04 13.91
CA LYS A 36 5.25 1.60 14.57
C LYS A 36 5.62 0.15 14.21
N ILE A 37 4.65 -0.77 14.28
CA ILE A 37 4.88 -2.17 13.89
C ILE A 37 5.32 -2.27 12.42
N ILE A 38 4.73 -1.50 11.51
CA ILE A 38 5.13 -1.50 10.10
C ILE A 38 6.56 -0.96 9.97
N GLU A 39 6.86 0.21 10.55
CA GLU A 39 8.18 0.86 10.49
C GLU A 39 9.29 -0.01 11.10
N GLU A 40 9.02 -0.72 12.19
CA GLU A 40 9.99 -1.59 12.86
C GLU A 40 10.24 -2.92 12.11
N ASN A 41 9.32 -3.34 11.25
CA ASN A 41 9.36 -4.67 10.62
C ASN A 41 9.45 -4.64 9.10
N THR A 42 9.47 -3.45 8.49
CA THR A 42 9.58 -3.24 7.04
C THR A 42 10.62 -2.17 6.74
N GLU A 43 11.09 -2.13 5.50
CA GLU A 43 11.98 -1.08 5.00
C GLU A 43 11.25 -0.22 3.98
N ILE A 44 11.52 1.09 3.99
CA ILE A 44 11.10 1.97 2.91
C ILE A 44 12.07 1.73 1.74
N THR A 45 11.58 1.10 0.68
CA THR A 45 12.39 0.81 -0.50
C THR A 45 11.63 1.05 -1.79
N ASN A 46 12.38 1.36 -2.84
CA ASN A 46 11.98 1.38 -4.24
C ASN A 46 12.97 0.54 -5.09
N GLU A 47 13.81 -0.27 -4.46
CA GLU A 47 14.78 -1.15 -5.09
C GLU A 47 14.11 -2.46 -5.54
N ASP A 48 14.74 -3.16 -6.48
CA ASP A 48 14.37 -4.51 -6.94
C ASP A 48 12.90 -4.68 -7.38
N ASN A 49 12.29 -3.61 -7.91
CA ASN A 49 10.95 -3.64 -8.50
C ASN A 49 10.88 -2.78 -9.78
N LEU A 50 9.79 -2.93 -10.54
CA LEU A 50 9.61 -2.25 -11.83
C LEU A 50 9.26 -0.75 -11.73
N THR A 51 9.09 -0.20 -10.53
CA THR A 51 8.60 1.17 -10.32
C THR A 51 9.45 1.94 -9.31
N PRO A 52 10.69 2.32 -9.68
CA PRO A 52 11.60 3.06 -8.80
C PRO A 52 11.06 4.43 -8.36
N GLU A 53 10.00 4.95 -8.98
CA GLU A 53 9.35 6.22 -8.64
C GLU A 53 8.51 6.14 -7.34
N ILE A 54 8.18 4.93 -6.88
CA ILE A 54 7.32 4.71 -5.71
C ILE A 54 8.12 4.00 -4.62
N ARG A 55 8.23 4.67 -3.46
CA ARG A 55 8.79 4.07 -2.24
C ARG A 55 7.67 3.47 -1.41
N LEU A 56 7.89 2.24 -0.95
CA LEU A 56 6.90 1.44 -0.21
C LEU A 56 7.54 0.84 1.04
N HIS A 57 6.72 0.60 2.06
CA HIS A 57 7.10 -0.21 3.22
C HIS A 57 6.98 -1.70 2.87
N LEU A 58 8.11 -2.36 2.64
CA LEU A 58 8.16 -3.76 2.24
C LEU A 58 9.03 -4.59 3.17
N ILE A 59 8.71 -5.88 3.32
CA ILE A 59 9.63 -6.87 3.88
C ILE A 59 10.61 -7.23 2.76
N THR A 60 11.89 -6.93 2.98
CA THR A 60 12.98 -7.24 2.05
C THR A 60 13.84 -8.38 2.62
N PRO A 61 14.77 -8.97 1.84
CA PRO A 61 15.75 -9.92 2.37
C PRO A 61 16.56 -9.43 3.58
N LYS A 62 16.67 -8.11 3.79
CA LYS A 62 17.36 -7.50 4.95
C LYS A 62 16.45 -7.42 6.18
N SER A 63 15.13 -7.48 6.00
CA SER A 63 14.14 -7.37 7.06
C SER A 63 14.11 -8.63 7.94
N ARG A 64 13.98 -8.45 9.26
CA ARG A 64 13.86 -9.56 10.23
C ARG A 64 12.77 -10.57 9.85
N LEU A 65 11.66 -10.09 9.28
CA LEU A 65 10.51 -10.93 8.94
C LEU A 65 10.67 -11.78 7.67
N TRP A 66 11.72 -11.57 6.87
CA TRP A 66 11.89 -12.29 5.59
C TRP A 66 11.97 -13.81 5.74
N ASN A 67 12.70 -14.27 6.76
CA ASN A 67 12.85 -15.70 7.09
C ASN A 67 12.11 -16.08 8.38
N ALA A 68 11.26 -15.19 8.91
CA ALA A 68 10.55 -15.45 10.15
C ALA A 68 9.45 -16.48 9.94
N LYS A 69 9.18 -17.30 10.97
CA LYS A 69 8.00 -18.16 10.97
C LYS A 69 6.75 -17.31 11.19
N THR A 70 5.61 -17.75 10.68
CA THR A 70 4.32 -17.05 10.84
C THR A 70 4.01 -16.71 12.31
N GLN A 71 4.37 -17.58 13.24
CA GLN A 71 4.17 -17.38 14.68
C GLN A 71 4.99 -16.22 15.29
N ASP A 72 6.10 -15.83 14.64
CA ASP A 72 7.01 -14.77 15.11
C ASP A 72 6.69 -13.41 14.46
N SER A 73 5.66 -13.40 13.60
CA SER A 73 5.14 -12.19 12.95
C SER A 73 4.28 -11.40 13.94
N PRO A 74 4.49 -10.08 14.08
CA PRO A 74 3.60 -9.23 14.86
C PRO A 74 2.24 -9.01 14.15
N PHE A 75 2.11 -9.43 12.89
CA PHE A 75 0.88 -9.37 12.13
C PHE A 75 0.03 -10.62 12.37
N LYS A 76 -1.24 -10.42 12.73
CA LYS A 76 -2.21 -11.49 13.03
C LYS A 76 -2.42 -12.46 11.86
N ASP A 77 -2.41 -11.91 10.65
CA ASP A 77 -2.50 -12.64 9.37
C ASP A 77 -1.21 -12.44 8.57
N SER A 78 -1.01 -13.24 7.51
CA SER A 78 0.14 -13.07 6.63
C SER A 78 0.14 -11.66 6.03
N PRO A 79 1.24 -10.88 6.15
CA PRO A 79 1.28 -9.47 5.74
C PRO A 79 1.41 -9.34 4.22
N PHE A 80 0.39 -9.73 3.45
CA PHE A 80 0.40 -9.69 1.99
C PHE A 80 0.67 -8.28 1.42
N PHE A 81 0.31 -7.24 2.18
CA PHE A 81 0.58 -5.84 1.85
C PHE A 81 2.08 -5.50 1.89
N ALA A 82 2.89 -6.26 2.63
CA ALA A 82 4.31 -5.97 2.82
C ALA A 82 5.20 -6.58 1.72
N PHE A 83 4.60 -7.20 0.70
CA PHE A 83 5.31 -7.73 -0.47
C PHE A 83 4.78 -7.08 -1.74
N TYR A 84 5.69 -6.71 -2.64
CA TYR A 84 5.32 -6.15 -3.93
C TYR A 84 5.27 -7.25 -5.00
N TRP A 85 4.13 -7.90 -5.12
CA TRP A 85 3.93 -9.03 -6.03
C TRP A 85 4.08 -8.63 -7.50
N ALA A 86 4.64 -9.54 -8.32
CA ALA A 86 4.96 -9.28 -9.73
C ALA A 86 3.78 -8.73 -10.55
N GLY A 87 2.56 -9.23 -10.31
CA GLY A 87 1.35 -8.72 -10.99
C GLY A 87 1.05 -7.26 -10.66
N GLY A 88 1.24 -6.87 -9.40
CA GLY A 88 1.12 -5.48 -8.96
C GLY A 88 2.19 -4.60 -9.62
N GLN A 89 3.46 -5.06 -9.65
CA GLN A 89 4.56 -4.31 -10.28
C GLN A 89 4.30 -4.02 -11.75
N GLY A 90 3.87 -5.04 -12.52
CA GLY A 90 3.57 -4.87 -13.94
C GLY A 90 2.41 -3.90 -14.18
N LEU A 91 1.33 -4.02 -13.40
CA LEU A 91 0.19 -3.11 -13.51
C LEU A 91 0.54 -1.67 -13.13
N THR A 92 1.28 -1.48 -12.03
CA THR A 92 1.72 -0.15 -11.60
C THR A 92 2.61 0.50 -12.67
N ARG A 93 3.58 -0.24 -13.23
CA ARG A 93 4.44 0.24 -14.31
C ARG A 93 3.62 0.65 -15.53
N TYR A 94 2.65 -0.17 -15.94
CA TYR A 94 1.76 0.14 -17.05
C TYR A 94 0.97 1.43 -16.82
N VAL A 95 0.42 1.64 -15.62
CA VAL A 95 -0.29 2.88 -15.26
C VAL A 95 0.64 4.09 -15.32
N LEU A 96 1.86 3.98 -14.82
CA LEU A 96 2.85 5.07 -14.85
C LEU A 96 3.29 5.42 -16.29
N ASP A 97 3.39 4.42 -17.17
CA ASP A 97 3.73 4.62 -18.60
C ASP A 97 2.56 5.15 -19.42
N HIS A 98 1.32 4.84 -19.01
CA HIS A 98 0.08 5.17 -19.71
C HIS A 98 -0.89 5.94 -18.80
N PRO A 99 -0.51 7.13 -18.29
CA PRO A 99 -1.31 7.87 -17.31
C PRO A 99 -2.69 8.27 -17.85
N GLU A 100 -2.86 8.38 -19.16
CA GLU A 100 -4.12 8.70 -19.83
C GLU A 100 -5.26 7.74 -19.51
N ILE A 101 -4.97 6.50 -19.10
CA ILE A 101 -6.00 5.49 -18.79
C ILE A 101 -6.68 5.74 -17.43
N VAL A 102 -6.04 6.50 -16.55
CA VAL A 102 -6.53 6.80 -15.18
C VAL A 102 -6.73 8.29 -14.91
N ARG A 103 -6.03 9.17 -15.65
CA ARG A 103 -6.07 10.62 -15.42
C ARG A 103 -7.48 11.17 -15.58
N GLY A 104 -7.94 11.92 -14.57
CA GLY A 104 -9.27 12.51 -14.55
C GLY A 104 -10.41 11.52 -14.25
N GLN A 105 -10.09 10.24 -14.07
CA GLN A 105 -11.08 9.19 -13.80
C GLN A 105 -11.23 8.93 -12.31
N ARG A 106 -12.33 8.26 -11.95
CA ARG A 106 -12.54 7.69 -10.62
C ARG A 106 -12.07 6.25 -10.63
N VAL A 107 -10.97 5.97 -9.94
CA VAL A 107 -10.32 4.65 -9.96
C VAL A 107 -10.56 3.91 -8.64
N LEU A 108 -10.87 2.61 -8.74
CA LEU A 108 -10.99 1.69 -7.61
C LEU A 108 -9.94 0.59 -7.76
N ASP A 109 -9.02 0.49 -6.79
CA ASP A 109 -7.99 -0.56 -6.74
C ASP A 109 -8.44 -1.69 -5.78
N LEU A 110 -8.96 -2.78 -6.33
CA LEU A 110 -9.45 -3.92 -5.57
C LEU A 110 -8.33 -4.94 -5.33
N GLY A 111 -8.08 -5.27 -4.07
CA GLY A 111 -6.96 -6.15 -3.71
C GLY A 111 -5.61 -5.43 -3.87
N SER A 112 -5.55 -4.17 -3.47
CA SER A 112 -4.44 -3.24 -3.70
C SER A 112 -3.09 -3.68 -3.14
N GLY A 113 -3.04 -4.68 -2.25
CA GLY A 113 -1.80 -5.23 -1.70
C GLY A 113 -0.98 -4.14 -1.00
N CYS A 114 0.24 -3.88 -1.50
CA CYS A 114 1.12 -2.81 -1.01
C CYS A 114 0.65 -1.39 -1.41
N GLY A 115 -0.40 -1.26 -2.22
CA GLY A 115 -1.00 0.02 -2.61
C GLY A 115 -0.30 0.74 -3.75
N ALA A 116 0.72 0.14 -4.37
CA ALA A 116 1.53 0.80 -5.40
C ALA A 116 0.71 1.26 -6.62
N THR A 117 -0.22 0.45 -7.11
CA THR A 117 -1.06 0.80 -8.27
C THR A 117 -2.00 1.96 -7.96
N ALA A 118 -2.65 1.95 -6.78
CA ALA A 118 -3.43 3.09 -6.32
C ALA A 118 -2.58 4.38 -6.22
N ILE A 119 -1.33 4.28 -5.73
CA ILE A 119 -0.38 5.41 -5.69
C ILE A 119 0.08 5.84 -7.08
N ALA A 120 0.20 4.94 -8.05
CA ALA A 120 0.46 5.35 -9.43
C ALA A 120 -0.73 6.12 -9.99
N ALA A 121 -1.93 5.57 -9.89
CA ALA A 121 -3.16 6.19 -10.39
C ALA A 121 -3.42 7.58 -9.75
N ALA A 122 -3.08 7.73 -8.46
CA ALA A 122 -3.07 8.99 -7.73
C ALA A 122 -2.29 10.12 -8.40
N ARG A 123 -1.12 9.76 -8.91
CA ARG A 123 -0.06 10.68 -9.34
C ARG A 123 -0.21 11.06 -10.81
N CYS A 124 -1.02 10.32 -11.56
CA CYS A 124 -1.31 10.53 -12.98
C CYS A 124 -2.25 11.71 -13.20
#